data_AF-A0A7Z9VP13-F1
#
_entry.id   AF-A0A7Z9VP13-F1
#
_cell.length_a   1.000
_cell.length_b   1.000
_cell.length_c   1.000
_cell.angle_alpha   90.00
_cell.angle_beta   90.00
_cell.angle_gamma   90.00
#
_symmetry.space_group_name_H-M   'P 1'
#
loop_
_entity.id
_entity.type
_entity.pdbx_description
1 polymer ?
#
loop_
_entity_poly.entity_id
_entity_poly.type
_entity_poly.pdbx_seq_one_letter_code
_entity_poly.pdbx_strand_id
1 'polypeptide(L)' 'MNNTWGWSGTVTGIVGGLLVALNFEYSKFGYIFFMVSAISWIIQGAKNDDNSLVLLNVVFVFVNTLGIYRWFF' A
#
# COMPACT_ATOMS: atom_id res chain seq x y z
N MET A 1 -2.02 17.74 -14.45
CA MET A 1 -1.28 17.25 -13.26
C MET A 1 -0.80 15.85 -13.58
N ASN A 2 0.51 15.59 -13.55
CA ASN A 2 1.04 14.29 -13.99
C ASN A 2 0.76 13.23 -12.90
N ASN A 3 -0.24 12.37 -13.11
CA ASN A 3 -0.74 11.36 -12.16
C ASN A 3 0.22 10.16 -11.98
N THR A 4 1.51 10.34 -12.26
CA THR A 4 2.51 9.27 -12.31
C THR A 4 2.65 8.56 -10.96
N TRP A 5 2.56 9.30 -9.85
CA TRP A 5 2.62 8.75 -8.49
C TRP A 5 1.35 8.00 -8.07
N GLY A 6 0.18 8.51 -8.48
CA GLY A 6 -1.10 7.82 -8.27
C GLY A 6 -1.14 6.49 -9.02
N TRP A 7 -0.76 6.47 -10.30
CA TRP A 7 -0.74 5.24 -11.11
C TRP A 7 0.30 4.22 -10.63
N SER A 8 1.50 4.65 -10.20
CA SER A 8 2.48 3.75 -9.61
C SER A 8 1.97 3.13 -8.31
N GLY A 9 1.28 3.92 -7.47
CA GLY A 9 0.60 3.45 -6.28
C GLY A 9 -0.50 2.43 -6.61
N THR A 10 -1.39 2.74 -7.56
CA THR A 10 -2.46 1.82 -7.98
C THR A 10 -1.93 0.46 -8.42
N VAL A 11 -0.93 0.43 -9.31
CA VAL A 11 -0.39 -0.83 -9.83
C VAL A 11 0.27 -1.65 -8.72
N THR A 12 1.10 -1.01 -7.88
CA THR A 12 1.77 -1.70 -6.77
C THR A 12 0.78 -2.15 -5.68
N GLY A 13 -0.31 -1.41 -5.45
CA GLY A 13 -1.37 -1.77 -4.52
C GLY A 13 -2.20 -2.97 -5.00
N ILE A 14 -2.57 -3.00 -6.29
CA ILE A 14 -3.29 -4.14 -6.88
C ILE A 14 -2.42 -5.41 -6.81
N VAL A 15 -1.15 -5.32 -7.22
CA VAL A 15 -0.22 -6.45 -7.20
C VAL A 15 0.04 -6.91 -5.76
N GLY A 16 0.26 -5.97 -4.83
CA GLY A 16 0.44 -6.28 -3.41
C GLY A 16 -0.78 -6.95 -2.79
N GLY A 17 -1.99 -6.48 -3.11
CA GLY A 17 -3.24 -7.01 -2.56
C GLY A 17 -3.54 -8.42 -3.08
N LEU A 18 -3.28 -8.66 -4.37
CA LEU A 18 -3.38 -9.99 -4.96
C LEU A 18 -2.37 -10.96 -4.33
N LEU A 19 -1.12 -10.54 -4.12
CA LEU A 19 -0.10 -11.34 -3.45
C LEU A 19 -0.46 -11.68 -2.00
N VAL A 20 -1.10 -10.77 -1.27
CA VAL A 20 -1.59 -11.05 0.10
C VAL A 20 -2.78 -12.01 0.07
N ALA A 21 -3.72 -11.85 -0.86
CA ALA A 21 -4.90 -12.71 -0.98
C ALA A 21 -4.55 -14.17 -1.34
N LEU A 22 -3.45 -14.37 -2.06
CA LEU A 22 -2.98 -15.69 -2.47
C LEU A 22 -2.47 -16.58 -1.31
N ASN A 23 -2.24 -16.03 -0.11
CA ASN A 23 -1.87 -16.77 1.11
C ASN A 23 -0.71 -17.78 0.93
N PHE A 24 0.28 -17.44 0.10
CA PHE A 24 1.46 -18.28 -0.17
C PHE A 24 2.67 -17.82 0.64
N GLU A 25 3.77 -18.58 0.58
CA GLU A 25 5.04 -18.25 1.24
C GLU A 25 5.62 -16.87 0.87
N TYR A 26 5.18 -16.32 -0.26
CA TYR A 26 5.57 -15.01 -0.78
C TYR A 26 4.59 -13.88 -0.43
N SER A 27 3.48 -14.14 0.27
CA SER A 27 2.54 -13.09 0.72
C SER A 27 3.22 -12.02 1.58
N LYS A 28 4.32 -12.35 2.25
CA LYS A 28 5.24 -11.41 2.90
C LYS A 28 5.72 -10.26 2.01
N PHE A 29 6.00 -10.54 0.74
CA PHE A 29 6.39 -9.52 -0.23
C PHE A 29 5.20 -8.68 -0.70
N GLY A 30 3.99 -9.26 -0.70
CA GLY A 30 2.76 -8.54 -1.00
C GLY A 30 2.54 -7.34 -0.07
N TYR A 31 2.78 -7.51 1.23
CA TYR A 31 2.71 -6.41 2.20
C TYR A 31 3.75 -5.31 1.96
N ILE A 32 4.96 -5.67 1.51
CA ILE A 32 6.00 -4.68 1.16
C ILE A 32 5.57 -3.86 -0.06
N PHE A 33 5.08 -4.52 -1.12
CA PHE A 33 4.55 -3.83 -2.30
C PHE A 33 3.36 -2.92 -1.96
N PHE A 34 2.46 -3.39 -1.10
CA PHE A 34 1.31 -2.61 -0.65
C PHE A 34 1.73 -1.41 0.20
N MET A 35 2.79 -1.53 0.98
CA MET A 35 3.35 -0.43 1.77
C MET A 35 3.97 0.66 0.88
N VAL A 36 4.69 0.29 -0.18
CA VAL A 36 5.20 1.24 -1.19
C VAL A 36 4.06 1.95 -1.91
N SER A 37 2.98 1.22 -2.22
CA SER A 37 1.74 1.78 -2.76
C SER A 37 1.12 2.81 -1.81
N ALA A 38 0.95 2.45 -0.55
CA ALA A 38 0.35 3.31 0.46
C ALA A 38 1.14 4.62 0.63
N ILE A 39 2.48 4.56 0.66
CA ILE A 39 3.34 5.75 0.73
C ILE A 39 3.17 6.63 -0.51
N SER A 40 3.11 6.03 -1.71
CA SER A 40 2.88 6.77 -2.96
C SER A 40 1.55 7.50 -2.95
N TRP A 41 0.50 6.86 -2.43
CA TRP A 41 -0.83 7.45 -2.30
C TRP A 41 -0.94 8.48 -1.17
N ILE A 42 -0.19 8.36 -0.08
CA ILE A 42 -0.06 9.41 0.94
C ILE A 42 0.52 10.67 0.31
N ILE A 43 1.61 10.54 -0.46
CA ILE A 43 2.26 11.68 -1.14
C ILE A 43 1.30 12.31 -2.17
N GLN A 44 0.56 11.48 -2.92
CA GLN A 44 -0.40 11.96 -3.90
C GLN A 44 -1.62 12.63 -3.24
N GLY A 45 -2.14 12.07 -2.14
CA GLY A 45 -3.24 12.63 -1.37
C GLY A 45 -2.88 13.96 -0.73
N ALA A 46 -1.68 14.06 -0.15
CA ALA A 46 -1.15 15.30 0.40
C ALA A 46 -0.99 16.39 -0.67
N LYS A 47 -0.61 16.03 -1.91
CA LYS A 47 -0.53 16.98 -3.04
C LYS A 47 -1.89 17.45 -3.55
N ASN A 48 -2.94 16.69 -3.31
CA ASN A 48 -4.30 16.97 -3.77
C ASN A 48 -5.20 17.51 -2.65
N ASP A 49 -4.64 17.84 -1.48
CA ASP A 49 -5.38 18.22 -0.25
C ASP A 49 -6.47 17.19 0.15
N ASP A 50 -6.29 15.94 -0.25
CA ASP A 50 -7.24 14.86 -0.04
C ASP A 50 -6.92 14.13 1.27
N ASN A 51 -7.33 14.74 2.38
CA ASN A 51 -7.08 14.23 3.73
C ASN A 51 -7.68 12.83 3.96
N SER A 52 -8.78 12.51 3.29
CA SER A 52 -9.41 11.19 3.34
C SER A 52 -8.51 10.11 2.75
N LEU A 53 -7.88 10.42 1.62
CA LEU A 53 -6.94 9.51 0.95
C LEU A 53 -5.68 9.30 1.78
N VAL A 54 -5.17 10.35 2.41
CA VAL A 54 -4.00 10.27 3.32
C VAL A 54 -4.32 9.39 4.52
N LEU A 55 -5.44 9.63 5.21
CA LEU A 55 -5.84 8.86 6.40
C LEU A 55 -5.97 7.35 6.06
N LEU A 56 -6.66 7.03 4.97
CA LEU A 56 -6.86 5.66 4.51
C LEU A 56 -5.52 4.95 4.30
N ASN A 57 -4.60 5.59 3.58
CA ASN A 57 -3.32 4.97 3.27
C ASN A 57 -2.39 4.89 4.49
N VAL A 58 -2.47 5.84 5.43
CA VAL A 58 -1.79 5.74 6.72
C VAL A 58 -2.26 4.51 7.49
N VAL A 59 -3.57 4.27 7.56
CA VAL A 59 -4.12 3.05 8.18
C VAL A 59 -3.62 1.80 7.45
N PHE A 60 -3.56 1.82 6.12
CA PHE A 60 -2.98 0.70 5.37
C PHE A 60 -1.51 0.45 5.69
N VAL A 61 -0.69 1.47 5.98
CA VAL A 61 0.69 1.25 6.45
C VAL A 61 0.70 0.43 7.75
N PHE A 62 -0.19 0.75 8.70
CA PHE A 62 -0.31 -0.01 9.95
C PHE A 62 -0.80 -1.45 9.71
N VAL A 63 -1.80 -1.64 8.85
CA VAL A 63 -2.30 -2.98 8.50
C VAL A 63 -1.23 -3.81 7.81
N ASN A 64 -0.44 -3.22 6.91
CA ASN A 64 0.67 -3.92 6.25
C ASN A 64 1.78 -4.27 7.24
N THR A 65 2.13 -3.37 8.15
CA THR A 65 3.09 -3.64 9.21
C THR A 65 2.63 -4.79 10.12
N LEU A 66 1.35 -4.79 10.52
CA LEU A 66 0.73 -5.89 11.27
C LEU A 66 0.72 -7.21 10.48
N GLY A 67 0.42 -7.14 9.19
CA GLY A 67 0.45 -8.30 8.29
C GLY A 67 1.84 -8.91 8.18
N ILE A 68 2.87 -8.08 8.01
CA ILE A 68 4.28 -8.50 8.05
C ILE A 68 4.60 -9.14 9.40
N TYR A 69 4.26 -8.48 10.50
CA TYR A 69 4.54 -8.98 11.85
C TYR A 69 3.91 -10.36 12.10
N ARG A 70 2.63 -10.55 11.75
CA ARG A 70 1.90 -11.81 11.95
C ARG A 70 2.37 -12.96 11.04
N TRP A 71 3.05 -12.62 9.94
CA TRP A 71 3.51 -13.61 8.96
C TRP A 71 4.97 -14.01 9.22
N PHE A 72 5.79 -13.12 9.78
CA PHE A 72 7.19 -13.39 10.14
C PHE A 72 7.40 -13.86 11.59
N PHE A 73 6.45 -13.62 12.50
CA PHE A 73 6.55 -13.90 13.93
C PHE A 73 5.31 -14.67 14.42
#